data_AF-A0A4Y6RL57-F1
#
_entry.id   AF-A0A4Y6RL57-F1
#
_cell.length_a   1.000
_cell.length_b   1.000
_cell.length_c   1.000
_cell.angle_alpha   90.00
_cell.angle_beta   90.00
_cell.angle_gamma   90.00
#
_symmetry.space_group_name_H-M   'P 1'
#
loop_
_entity.id
_entity.type
_entity.pdbx_description
1 polymer ?
#
loop_
_entity_poly.entity_id
_entity_poly.type
_entity_poly.pdbx_seq_one_letter_code
_entity_poly.pdbx_strand_id
1 'polypeptide(L)'
;MLFHVRMDVKLPPDMPPERADALKKEEKALAQRLQEQGQWRHLWRIAGQYANVSIFDVAGNEELHALLLSLPLYPYMQIEVMPLCRHPSSVRANDL
;
A
#
# COMPACT_ATOMS: atom_id res chain seq x y z
N MET A 1 3.40 -3.37 13.93
CA MET A 1 2.39 -2.29 14.10
C MET A 1 1.53 -2.25 12.86
N LEU A 2 0.20 -2.16 13.02
CA LEU A 2 -0.72 -2.17 11.89
C LEU A 2 -1.10 -0.75 11.45
N PHE A 3 -1.15 -0.54 10.15
CA PHE A 3 -1.57 0.72 9.54
C PHE A 3 -2.62 0.45 8.46
N HIS A 4 -3.77 1.11 8.57
CA HIS A 4 -4.70 1.22 7.45
C HIS A 4 -4.21 2.33 6.52
N VAL A 5 -3.97 1.98 5.27
CA VAL A 5 -3.49 2.94 4.27
C VAL A 5 -4.43 2.93 3.08
N ARG A 6 -5.00 4.10 2.76
CA ARG A 6 -5.71 4.34 1.51
C ARG A 6 -4.75 4.98 0.52
N MET A 7 -4.74 4.47 -0.71
CA MET A 7 -3.92 5.01 -1.80
C MET A 7 -4.77 5.23 -3.04
N ASP A 8 -4.94 6.48 -3.45
CA ASP A 8 -5.61 6.88 -4.68
C ASP A 8 -4.57 7.19 -5.77
N VAL A 9 -4.55 6.41 -6.85
CA VAL A 9 -3.57 6.54 -7.93
C VAL A 9 -4.08 7.53 -8.99
N LYS A 10 -3.31 8.58 -9.25
CA LYS A 10 -3.61 9.68 -10.16
C LYS A 10 -2.49 9.81 -11.20
N LEU A 11 -2.46 8.91 -12.17
CA LEU A 11 -1.55 9.02 -13.30
C LEU A 11 -1.96 10.20 -14.20
N PRO A 12 -1.02 11.02 -14.68
CA PRO A 12 -1.30 12.06 -15.67
C PRO A 12 -1.96 11.47 -16.92
N PRO A 13 -3.00 12.11 -17.49
CA PRO A 13 -3.72 11.59 -18.65
C PRO A 13 -2.88 11.61 -19.93
N ASP A 14 -1.85 12.46 -19.98
CA ASP A 14 -0.88 12.61 -21.06
C ASP A 14 0.34 11.68 -20.90
N MET A 15 0.40 10.86 -19.85
CA MET A 15 1.47 9.90 -19.67
C MET A 15 1.46 8.86 -20.80
N PRO A 16 2.59 8.63 -21.48
CA PRO A 16 2.69 7.59 -22.51
C PRO A 16 2.28 6.21 -21.96
N PRO A 17 1.43 5.44 -22.65
CA PRO A 17 0.95 4.15 -22.17
C PRO A 17 2.08 3.18 -21.79
N GLU A 18 3.14 3.12 -22.59
CA GLU A 18 4.31 2.28 -22.32
C GLU A 18 5.00 2.62 -20.99
N ARG A 19 5.07 3.91 -20.65
CA ARG A 19 5.64 4.37 -19.37
C ARG A 19 4.72 4.02 -18.21
N ALA A 20 3.41 4.21 -18.37
CA ALA A 20 2.43 3.84 -17.35
C ALA A 20 2.47 2.33 -17.07
N ASP A 21 2.62 1.51 -18.11
CA ASP A 21 2.66 0.06 -17.97
C ASP A 21 3.98 -0.44 -17.38
N ALA A 22 5.10 0.18 -17.71
CA ALA A 22 6.39 -0.08 -17.05
C ALA A 22 6.31 0.20 -15.53
N LEU A 23 5.78 1.38 -15.14
CA LEU A 23 5.59 1.74 -13.73
C LEU A 23 4.67 0.76 -13.01
N LYS A 24 3.53 0.39 -13.63
CA LYS A 24 2.60 -0.59 -13.04
C LYS A 24 3.24 -1.97 -12.87
N LYS A 25 4.12 -2.37 -13.79
CA LYS A 25 4.82 -3.66 -13.71
C LYS A 25 5.81 -3.69 -12.55
N GLU A 26 6.60 -2.63 -12.39
CA GLU A 26 7.54 -2.48 -11.28
C GLU A 26 6.81 -2.40 -9.94
N GLU A 27 5.75 -1.59 -9.86
CA GLU A 27 4.88 -1.49 -8.69
C GLU A 27 4.33 -2.85 -8.29
N LYS A 28 3.80 -3.61 -9.26
CA LYS A 28 3.25 -4.94 -9.02
C LYS A 28 4.31 -5.89 -8.44
N ALA A 29 5.52 -5.89 -9.01
CA ALA A 29 6.59 -6.76 -8.54
C ALA A 29 7.02 -6.42 -7.10
N LEU A 30 7.17 -5.13 -6.78
CA LEU A 30 7.49 -4.69 -5.42
C LEU A 30 6.35 -5.01 -4.44
N ALA A 31 5.10 -4.72 -4.80
CA ALA A 31 3.94 -5.01 -3.97
C ALA A 31 3.79 -6.51 -3.69
N GLN A 32 4.07 -7.37 -4.68
CA GLN A 32 4.07 -8.83 -4.48
C GLN A 32 5.16 -9.26 -3.48
N ARG A 33 6.38 -8.75 -3.63
CA ARG A 33 7.48 -9.03 -2.70
C ARG A 33 7.15 -8.58 -1.26
N LEU A 34 6.58 -7.38 -1.10
CA LEU A 34 6.19 -6.85 0.22
C LEU A 34 5.07 -7.67 0.86
N GLN A 35 4.15 -8.22 0.06
CA GLN A 35 3.12 -9.15 0.53
C GLN A 35 3.74 -10.49 0.98
N GLU A 36 4.66 -11.05 0.19
CA GLU A 36 5.38 -12.30 0.52
C GLU A 36 6.21 -12.16 1.80
N GLN A 37 6.76 -10.97 2.05
CA GLN A 37 7.51 -10.64 3.27
C GLN A 37 6.62 -10.31 4.49
N GLY A 38 5.30 -10.22 4.30
CA GLY A 38 4.33 -9.93 5.36
C GLY A 38 4.14 -8.44 5.68
N GLN A 39 5.01 -7.55 5.19
CA GLN A 39 4.93 -6.11 5.44
C GLN A 39 3.66 -5.50 4.85
N TRP A 40 3.23 -5.96 3.67
CA TRP A 40 1.96 -5.56 3.04
C TRP A 40 0.92 -6.65 3.26
N ARG A 41 0.38 -6.72 4.48
CA ARG A 41 -0.46 -7.82 4.97
C ARG A 41 -1.77 -8.01 4.19
N HIS A 42 -2.43 -6.92 3.82
CA HIS A 42 -3.67 -6.97 3.04
C HIS A 42 -3.69 -5.89 1.96
N LEU A 43 -4.26 -6.22 0.80
CA LEU A 43 -4.39 -5.31 -0.35
C LEU A 43 -5.74 -5.54 -1.03
N TRP A 44 -6.60 -4.51 -0.99
CA TRP A 44 -7.96 -4.58 -1.56
C TRP A 44 -8.21 -3.42 -2.52
N ARG A 45 -8.83 -3.72 -3.66
CA ARG A 45 -9.32 -2.69 -4.60
C ARG A 45 -10.58 -2.04 -4.03
N ILE A 46 -10.64 -0.71 -4.06
CA ILE A 46 -11.90 0.00 -3.81
C ILE A 46 -12.77 -0.09 -5.07
N ALA A 47 -13.97 -0.65 -4.96
CA ALA A 47 -14.87 -0.85 -6.09
C ALA A 47 -15.19 0.49 -6.78
N GLY A 48 -15.05 0.53 -8.11
CA GLY A 48 -15.30 1.73 -8.92
C GLY A 48 -14.24 2.82 -8.85
N GLN A 49 -13.13 2.61 -8.13
CA GLN A 49 -12.07 3.61 -7.97
C GLN A 49 -10.71 3.03 -8.36
N TYR A 50 -9.83 3.85 -8.94
CA TYR A 50 -8.43 3.49 -9.13
C TYR A 50 -7.62 3.73 -7.85
N ALA A 51 -8.11 3.13 -6.77
CA ALA A 51 -7.60 3.27 -5.42
C ALA A 51 -7.59 1.92 -4.71
N ASN A 52 -6.85 1.82 -3.61
CA ASN A 52 -6.84 0.63 -2.76
C ASN A 52 -6.91 0.99 -1.29
N VAL A 53 -7.39 0.03 -0.49
CA VAL A 53 -7.23 -0.02 0.96
C VAL A 53 -6.26 -1.15 1.27
N SER A 54 -5.25 -0.83 2.06
CA SER A 54 -4.18 -1.73 2.45
C SER A 54 -4.02 -1.78 3.95
N ILE A 55 -3.60 -2.93 4.47
CA ILE A 55 -3.10 -3.06 5.83
C ILE A 55 -1.61 -3.37 5.74
N PHE A 56 -0.79 -2.48 6.29
CA PHE A 56 0.65 -2.70 6.46
C PHE A 56 0.96 -3.16 7.88
N ASP A 57 1.93 -4.05 8.00
CA ASP A 57 2.43 -4.60 9.25
C ASP A 57 3.95 -4.40 9.34
N VAL A 58 4.35 -3.30 9.98
CA VAL A 58 5.76 -2.84 10.03
C VAL A 58 6.12 -2.40 11.45
N ALA A 59 7.41 -2.23 11.75
CA ALA A 59 7.89 -1.93 13.10
C ALA A 59 7.44 -0.55 13.61
N GLY A 60 7.17 0.41 12.72
CA GLY A 60 6.69 1.72 13.09
C GLY A 60 6.58 2.71 11.93
N ASN A 61 6.44 3.99 12.27
CA ASN A 61 6.18 5.06 11.30
C ASN A 61 7.31 5.26 10.29
N GLU A 62 8.58 5.15 10.72
CA GLU A 62 9.75 5.35 9.84
C GLU A 62 9.85 4.26 8.78
N GLU A 63 9.66 2.99 9.18
CA GLU A 63 9.65 1.87 8.23
C GLU A 63 8.49 2.00 7.24
N LEU A 64 7.28 2.34 7.72
CA LEU A 64 6.15 2.60 6.84
C LEU A 64 6.47 3.72 5.84
N HIS A 65 7.04 4.83 6.32
CA HIS A 65 7.35 5.98 5.48
C HIS A 65 8.35 5.60 4.39
N ALA A 66 9.46 4.94 4.74
CA ALA A 66 10.46 4.49 3.79
C ALA A 66 9.87 3.50 2.76
N LEU A 67 9.02 2.58 3.22
CA LEU A 67 8.32 1.63 2.34
C LEU A 67 7.44 2.37 1.34
N LEU A 68 6.59 3.29 1.80
CA LEU A 68 5.70 4.05 0.91
C LEU A 68 6.49 4.90 -0.10
N LEU A 69 7.59 5.52 0.31
CA LEU A 69 8.48 6.27 -0.59
C LEU A 69 9.16 5.39 -1.66
N SER A 70 9.34 4.09 -1.36
CA SER A 70 9.97 3.15 -2.29
C SER A 70 9.05 2.71 -3.44
N LEU A 71 7.74 2.95 -3.33
CA LEU A 71 6.78 2.54 -4.35
C LEU A 71 6.99 3.33 -5.64
N PRO A 72 7.18 2.67 -6.81
CA PRO A 72 7.30 3.33 -8.10
C PRO A 72 6.17 4.32 -8.42
N LEU A 73 4.95 4.04 -7.96
CA LEU A 73 3.80 4.91 -8.16
C LEU A 73 3.65 6.01 -7.10
N TYR A 74 4.47 6.07 -6.04
CA TYR A 74 4.39 7.07 -4.97
C TYR A 74 4.22 8.52 -5.48
N PRO A 75 4.97 9.00 -6.50
CA PRO A 75 4.82 10.37 -7.00
C PRO A 75 3.43 10.70 -7.57
N TYR A 76 2.62 9.68 -7.86
CA TYR A 76 1.30 9.80 -8.46
C TYR A 76 0.19 9.37 -7.50
N MET A 77 0.49 9.16 -6.21
CA MET A 77 -0.50 8.74 -5.22
C MET A 77 -0.92 9.88 -4.31
N GLN A 78 -2.20 9.91 -3.97
CA GLN A 78 -2.66 10.54 -2.73
C GLN A 78 -2.78 9.44 -1.68
N ILE A 79 -2.11 9.61 -0.54
CA ILE A 79 -2.00 8.58 0.50
C ILE A 79 -2.56 9.12 1.82
N GLU A 80 -3.41 8.33 2.46
CA GLU A 80 -3.91 8.57 3.80
C GLU A 80 -3.51 7.40 4.71
N VAL A 81 -2.85 7.69 5.82
CA VAL A 81 -2.35 6.69 6.78
C VAL A 81 -3.09 6.83 8.10
N MET A 82 -3.65 5.72 8.58
CA MET A 82 -4.32 5.62 9.87
C MET A 82 -3.67 4.49 10.69
N PRO A 83 -2.89 4.82 11.74
CA PRO A 83 -2.37 3.82 12.67
C PRO A 83 -3.50 3.08 13.37
N LEU A 84 -3.34 1.76 13.55
CA LEU A 84 -4.35 0.90 14.16
C LEU A 84 -3.84 0.31 15.47
N CYS A 85 -4.70 0.28 16.48
CA CYS A 85 -4.50 -0.49 17.69
C CYS A 85 -5.21 -1.84 17.58
N ARG A 86 -4.65 -2.85 18.23
CA ARG A 86 -5.33 -4.14 18.39
C ARG A 86 -6.59 -3.96 19.23
N HIS A 87 -7.73 -4.40 18.70
CA HIS A 87 -8.99 -4.38 19.44
C HIS A 87 -9.00 -5.47 20.53
N PRO A 88 -9.44 -5.19 21.77
CA PRO A 88 -9.42 -6.16 22.88
C PRO A 88 -10.25 -7.42 22.62
N SER A 89 -11.33 -7.30 21.83
CA SER A 89 -12.18 -8.43 21.43
C SER A 89 -11.68 -9.20 20.20
N SER A 90 -10.49 -8.87 19.65
CA SER A 90 -9.97 -9.60 18.48
C SER A 90 -9.54 -11.02 18.84
N VAL A 91 -10.15 -12.01 18.18
CA VAL A 91 -9.84 -13.45 18.35
C VAL A 91 -8.61 -13.91 17.55
N ARG A 92 -8.09 -13.08 16.63
CA ARG A 92 -6.96 -13.44 15.75
C ARG A 92 -5.64 -13.30 16.47
N ALA A 93 -4.90 -14.40 16.66
CA ALA A 93 -3.66 -14.40 17.44
C ALA A 93 -2.47 -13.68 16.77
N ASN A 94 -2.50 -13.48 15.44
CA ASN A 94 -1.35 -13.03 14.65
C ASN A 94 -1.45 -11.58 14.15
N ASP A 95 -2.37 -10.77 14.69
CA ASP A 95 -2.46 -9.33 14.45
C ASP A 95 -1.73 -8.56 15.59
N LEU A 96 -0.49 -8.96 15.91
CA LEU A 96 0.36 -8.37 16.95
C LEU A 96 1.46 -7.52 16.32
#